data_AF-A0A8B9ARG9-F1
#
_entry.id   AF-A0A8B9ARG9-F1
#
_cell.length_a   1.000
_cell.length_b   1.000
_cell.length_c   1.000
_cell.angle_alpha   90.00
_cell.angle_beta   90.00
_cell.angle_gamma   90.00
#
_symmetry.space_group_name_H-M   'P 1'
#
loop_
_entity.id
_entity.type
_entity.pdbx_description
1 polymer ?
#
loop_
_entity_poly.entity_id
_entity_poly.type
_entity_poly.pdbx_seq_one_letter_code
_entity_poly.pdbx_strand_id
1 'polypeptide(L)'
;MVTKSEVLYSRFQKRAAELVGEPPEPKKKAKVSAAVVTEKGAPSTEHSEAGRGEGPGSRGASSGGATVALPCPAPISQVPGRQEAPSTDQGGISSMADLALACPAPILRQSDRPPVRPQFPSPEPGNSQGATGPPPLRPAEPSLPSSSGRQGHQERVPYAPGWAVFEGDSALDNPQTAHEVLRVALLLADQAKIRSMNYGAFMDSALCSAIRHLHETETMMHIIQDYRERARRHQRGHEEAEARRLVSKAERQQLQTRMGAAEDEIRALTTELEEEKGAHALARSEVRAAEVCLAETESTLAIREQKVREAHLKAQELEARLLDAQSLLVAREREMKNLERKAGYHEAREKEAREQAQNAVKLFRESEEFRDLLEEEGVNGLIQGFKDFRNQLR
;
A
#
# COMPACT_ATOMS: atom_id res chain seq x y z
N MET A 1 28.82 17.08 -2.65
CA MET A 1 28.29 15.70 -2.78
C MET A 1 26.86 15.75 -2.28
N VAL A 2 25.88 15.65 -3.17
CA VAL A 2 24.46 15.62 -2.80
C VAL A 2 24.22 14.31 -2.05
N THR A 3 23.71 14.40 -0.83
CA THR A 3 23.49 13.21 0.00
C THR A 3 22.33 12.42 -0.60
N LYS A 4 22.40 11.08 -0.56
CA LYS A 4 21.32 10.21 -1.10
C LYS A 4 19.94 10.56 -0.50
N SER A 5 19.91 11.15 0.70
CA SER A 5 18.71 11.69 1.36
C SER A 5 18.09 12.89 0.64
N GLU A 6 18.86 13.81 0.05
CA GLU A 6 18.31 14.98 -0.67
C GLU A 6 17.57 14.57 -1.95
N VAL A 7 18.06 13.52 -2.64
CA VAL A 7 17.43 12.99 -3.85
C VAL A 7 16.08 12.32 -3.52
N LEU A 8 16.01 11.60 -2.40
CA LEU A 8 14.77 10.97 -1.94
C LEU A 8 13.75 12.00 -1.45
N TYR A 9 14.19 13.01 -0.71
CA TYR A 9 13.33 14.10 -0.24
C TYR A 9 12.74 14.90 -1.41
N SER A 10 13.53 15.17 -2.45
CA SER A 10 13.07 15.85 -3.67
C SER A 10 12.03 15.03 -4.45
N ARG A 11 12.18 13.70 -4.52
CA ARG A 11 11.17 12.82 -5.13
C ARG A 11 9.87 12.77 -4.33
N PHE A 12 9.96 12.78 -3.00
CA PHE A 12 8.80 12.78 -2.12
C PHE A 12 8.01 14.09 -2.24
N GLN A 13 8.70 15.25 -2.22
CA GLN A 13 8.05 16.55 -2.44
C GLN A 13 7.38 16.63 -3.82
N LYS A 14 8.01 16.08 -4.85
CA LYS A 14 7.43 16.06 -6.20
C LYS A 14 6.12 15.24 -6.27
N ARG A 15 6.10 14.05 -5.66
CA ARG A 15 4.88 13.22 -5.60
C ARG A 15 3.80 13.85 -4.72
N ALA A 16 4.19 14.50 -3.61
CA ALA A 16 3.25 15.22 -2.77
C ALA A 16 2.57 16.38 -3.51
N ALA A 17 3.31 17.13 -4.33
CA ALA A 17 2.76 18.18 -5.18
C ALA A 17 1.82 17.65 -6.27
N GLU A 18 2.14 16.49 -6.87
CA GLU A 18 1.27 15.82 -7.86
C GLU A 18 -0.06 15.34 -7.25
N LEU A 19 -0.06 14.93 -5.98
CA LEU A 19 -1.27 14.47 -5.27
C LEU A 19 -2.18 15.61 -4.78
N VAL A 20 -1.63 16.81 -4.54
CA VAL A 20 -2.41 17.98 -4.08
C VAL A 20 -3.22 18.61 -5.23
N GLY A 21 -2.99 18.19 -6.48
CA GLY A 21 -3.81 18.63 -7.60
C GLY A 21 -3.66 20.12 -7.93
N GLU A 22 -2.56 20.75 -7.50
CA GLU A 22 -2.25 22.11 -7.93
C GLU A 22 -1.72 22.06 -9.38
N PRO A 23 -2.45 22.64 -10.35
CA PRO A 23 -1.96 22.72 -11.71
C PRO A 23 -0.70 23.60 -11.73
N PRO A 24 0.39 23.17 -12.38
CA PRO A 24 1.64 23.92 -12.38
C PRO A 24 1.42 25.30 -13.00
N GLU A 25 1.68 26.35 -12.22
CA GLU A 25 1.62 27.73 -12.72
C GLU A 25 2.46 27.86 -14.00
N PRO A 26 1.91 28.47 -15.07
CA PRO A 26 2.63 28.65 -16.32
C PRO A 26 3.80 29.61 -16.08
N LYS A 27 5.01 29.05 -16.01
CA LYS A 27 6.26 29.82 -16.03
C LYS A 27 6.26 30.73 -17.25
N LYS A 28 6.13 32.04 -17.01
CA LYS A 28 6.24 33.11 -18.00
C LYS A 28 7.56 32.92 -18.76
N LYS A 29 7.47 32.48 -20.01
CA LYS A 29 8.62 32.33 -20.91
C LYS A 29 9.20 33.72 -21.18
N ALA A 30 10.43 33.94 -20.73
CA ALA A 30 11.22 35.09 -21.13
C ALA A 30 11.48 35.02 -22.64
N LYS A 31 11.20 36.14 -23.30
CA LYS A 31 11.40 36.41 -24.72
C LYS A 31 12.90 36.49 -25.00
N VAL A 32 13.46 35.49 -25.67
CA VAL A 32 14.81 35.53 -26.26
C VAL A 32 14.67 35.59 -27.77
N SER A 33 15.33 36.58 -28.36
CA SER A 33 15.32 37.00 -29.75
C SER A 33 16.47 36.41 -30.57
N ALA A 34 16.20 36.19 -31.88
CA ALA A 34 17.11 36.02 -33.04
C ALA A 34 17.97 34.73 -33.07
N ALA A 35 18.29 34.08 -34.21
CA ALA A 35 18.30 34.41 -35.64
C ALA A 35 17.99 33.14 -36.47
N VAL A 36 17.15 33.18 -37.51
CA VAL A 36 17.50 33.31 -38.95
C VAL A 36 18.77 32.56 -39.36
N VAL A 37 18.61 31.36 -39.95
CA VAL A 37 19.35 30.91 -41.15
C VAL A 37 18.40 30.04 -42.00
N THR A 38 18.42 30.37 -43.28
CA THR A 38 17.60 29.94 -44.42
C THR A 38 18.15 28.66 -45.08
N GLU A 39 17.36 28.11 -46.01
CA GLU A 39 17.62 27.04 -47.00
C GLU A 39 17.17 25.63 -46.62
N LYS A 40 16.51 24.81 -47.45
CA LYS A 40 15.92 24.91 -48.81
C LYS A 40 15.32 23.53 -49.10
N GLY A 41 14.20 23.44 -49.81
CA GLY A 41 13.83 22.20 -50.53
C GLY A 41 12.45 21.61 -50.23
N ALA A 42 11.47 22.07 -51.01
CA ALA A 42 10.18 21.43 -51.30
C ALA A 42 10.39 20.20 -52.25
N PRO A 43 9.37 19.44 -52.75
CA PRO A 43 7.94 19.77 -52.73
C PRO A 43 6.90 18.62 -52.54
N SER A 44 5.67 19.08 -52.24
CA SER A 44 4.35 18.66 -52.74
C SER A 44 3.88 17.21 -52.64
N THR A 45 2.68 17.02 -52.07
CA THR A 45 1.49 16.60 -52.84
C THR A 45 0.22 17.09 -52.13
N GLU A 46 -0.64 17.73 -52.92
CA GLU A 46 -1.93 18.31 -52.60
C GLU A 46 -3.01 17.22 -52.46
N HIS A 47 -4.08 17.48 -51.71
CA HIS A 47 -5.46 17.40 -52.23
C HIS A 47 -6.45 18.08 -51.27
N SER A 48 -7.10 19.10 -51.81
CA SER A 48 -8.24 19.84 -51.30
C SER A 48 -9.54 19.05 -51.40
N GLU A 49 -10.50 19.34 -50.52
CA GLU A 49 -11.93 19.61 -50.80
C GLU A 49 -12.62 19.95 -49.45
N ALA A 50 -12.99 21.20 -49.15
CA ALA A 50 -14.16 21.96 -49.64
C ALA A 50 -15.50 21.36 -49.19
N GLY A 51 -16.17 22.04 -48.26
CA GLY A 51 -17.53 21.69 -47.81
C GLY A 51 -18.10 22.68 -46.79
N ARG A 52 -18.47 23.88 -47.25
CA ARG A 52 -19.26 24.89 -46.53
C ARG A 52 -20.64 24.35 -46.17
N GLY A 53 -21.16 24.76 -45.00
CA GLY A 53 -22.56 24.64 -44.64
C GLY A 53 -22.89 25.51 -43.42
N GLU A 54 -23.11 26.80 -43.66
CA GLU A 54 -23.77 27.69 -42.69
C GLU A 54 -25.27 27.36 -42.61
N GLY A 55 -25.82 27.45 -41.41
CA GLY A 55 -27.26 27.38 -41.17
C GLY A 55 -27.60 27.72 -39.71
N PRO A 56 -28.24 28.88 -39.43
CA PRO A 56 -28.55 29.31 -38.07
C PRO A 56 -29.99 28.96 -37.67
N GLY A 57 -30.24 28.87 -36.36
CA GLY A 57 -31.52 29.30 -35.77
C GLY A 57 -32.33 28.27 -34.97
N SER A 58 -32.39 28.52 -33.65
CA SER A 58 -33.58 28.47 -32.76
C SER A 58 -33.18 27.89 -31.39
N ARG A 59 -33.19 28.70 -30.32
CA ARG A 59 -34.34 28.89 -29.40
C ARG A 59 -34.93 27.54 -28.98
N GLY A 60 -34.95 27.10 -27.74
CA GLY A 60 -34.68 27.71 -26.43
C GLY A 60 -35.28 26.79 -25.34
N ALA A 61 -35.23 27.26 -24.09
CA ALA A 61 -35.78 26.68 -22.85
C ALA A 61 -34.83 25.71 -22.12
N SER A 62 -34.18 26.12 -21.03
CA SER A 62 -34.77 26.36 -19.71
C SER A 62 -35.51 25.14 -19.15
N SER A 63 -34.84 24.37 -18.29
CA SER A 63 -35.30 24.09 -16.92
C SER A 63 -34.42 23.04 -16.24
N GLY A 64 -34.14 23.23 -14.95
CA GLY A 64 -33.89 22.11 -14.05
C GLY A 64 -32.43 21.87 -13.65
N GLY A 65 -31.78 22.86 -13.04
CA GLY A 65 -30.65 22.59 -12.16
C GLY A 65 -31.12 21.77 -10.96
N ALA A 66 -30.91 20.46 -10.98
CA ALA A 66 -31.02 19.61 -9.81
C ALA A 66 -29.67 19.63 -9.08
N THR A 67 -29.50 20.61 -8.22
CA THR A 67 -28.43 20.64 -7.22
C THR A 67 -28.68 19.48 -6.25
N VAL A 68 -27.93 18.38 -6.43
CA VAL A 68 -27.90 17.31 -5.43
C VAL A 68 -27.20 17.88 -4.19
N ALA A 69 -28.01 18.21 -3.19
CA ALA A 69 -27.56 18.64 -1.89
C ALA A 69 -26.71 17.51 -1.26
N LEU A 70 -25.44 17.84 -1.01
CA LEU A 70 -24.56 17.03 -0.17
C LEU A 70 -25.15 16.99 1.25
N PRO A 71 -25.19 15.82 1.91
CA PRO A 71 -25.63 15.74 3.30
C PRO A 71 -24.61 16.44 4.21
N CYS A 72 -25.10 17.39 5.01
CA CYS A 72 -24.33 18.03 6.07
C CYS A 72 -23.78 17.00 7.06
N PRO A 73 -22.52 17.13 7.52
CA PRO A 73 -22.01 16.32 8.61
C PRO A 73 -22.71 16.69 9.92
N ALA A 74 -23.16 15.68 10.66
CA ALA A 74 -23.74 15.84 12.00
C ALA A 74 -22.72 16.43 12.98
N PRO A 75 -23.15 17.27 13.95
CA PRO A 75 -22.28 17.85 14.95
C PRO A 75 -21.74 16.79 15.91
N ILE A 76 -20.43 16.86 16.15
CA ILE A 76 -19.69 16.09 17.14
C ILE A 76 -20.24 16.45 18.52
N SER A 77 -20.93 15.50 19.15
CA SER A 77 -21.32 15.61 20.55
C SER A 77 -20.07 15.56 21.43
N GLN A 78 -19.92 16.62 22.22
CA GLN A 78 -18.91 16.81 23.25
C GLN A 78 -19.24 16.02 24.52
N VAL A 79 -18.19 15.39 25.10
CA VAL A 79 -17.84 15.34 26.56
C VAL A 79 -18.69 14.38 27.44
N PRO A 80 -18.27 13.88 28.64
CA PRO A 80 -17.04 14.06 29.45
C PRO A 80 -16.34 12.76 29.93
N GLY A 81 -15.09 12.87 30.42
CA GLY A 81 -14.50 11.79 31.22
C GLY A 81 -13.05 11.97 31.66
N ARG A 82 -12.70 13.12 32.25
CA ARG A 82 -11.43 13.32 32.96
C ARG A 82 -11.61 12.77 34.38
N GLN A 83 -11.07 11.59 34.67
CA GLN A 83 -10.90 11.14 36.07
C GLN A 83 -9.45 11.32 36.46
N GLU A 84 -9.27 12.13 37.49
CA GLU A 84 -8.03 12.37 38.22
C GLU A 84 -7.67 11.13 39.05
N ALA A 85 -6.37 11.01 39.30
CA ALA A 85 -5.73 9.92 40.04
C ALA A 85 -6.22 9.79 41.48
N PRO A 86 -5.83 8.68 42.13
CA PRO A 86 -5.28 8.80 43.48
C PRO A 86 -3.80 8.43 43.48
N SER A 87 -3.01 9.39 43.94
CA SER A 87 -1.68 9.21 44.49
C SER A 87 -1.73 8.30 45.72
N THR A 88 -0.94 7.23 45.73
CA THR A 88 -0.47 6.58 46.95
C THR A 88 1.04 6.57 46.93
N ASP A 89 1.59 7.45 47.77
CA ASP A 89 2.97 7.49 48.23
C ASP A 89 3.07 6.70 49.55
N GLN A 90 4.30 6.27 49.87
CA GLN A 90 4.77 5.49 51.03
C GLN A 90 4.47 3.97 50.98
N GLY A 91 5.45 3.06 51.05
CA GLY A 91 6.78 3.14 51.63
C GLY A 91 6.90 2.00 52.64
N GLY A 92 7.66 0.94 52.33
CA GLY A 92 7.74 -0.24 53.20
C GLY A 92 8.54 -1.41 52.63
N ILE A 93 9.86 -1.26 52.65
CA ILE A 93 10.91 -2.28 52.82
C ILE A 93 10.50 -3.76 53.00
N SER A 94 11.18 -4.59 52.18
CA SER A 94 11.72 -5.93 52.47
C SER A 94 10.76 -7.12 52.63
N SER A 95 10.73 -8.00 51.63
CA SER A 95 11.07 -9.42 51.81
C SER A 95 11.26 -10.12 50.47
N MET A 96 12.44 -10.70 50.26
CA MET A 96 12.72 -11.67 49.20
C MET A 96 11.96 -12.97 49.48
N ALA A 97 11.17 -13.45 48.51
CA ALA A 97 11.09 -14.85 48.06
C ALA A 97 9.95 -14.99 47.06
N ASP A 98 10.23 -15.72 45.98
CA ASP A 98 9.29 -16.36 45.05
C ASP A 98 8.37 -15.47 44.20
N LEU A 99 8.88 -15.06 43.03
CA LEU A 99 8.07 -14.71 41.87
C LEU A 99 8.41 -15.65 40.71
N ALA A 100 7.62 -16.72 40.63
CA ALA A 100 7.53 -17.58 39.46
C ALA A 100 7.08 -16.75 38.24
N LEU A 101 7.79 -16.92 37.12
CA LEU A 101 7.40 -16.40 35.81
C LEU A 101 6.01 -16.93 35.42
N ALA A 102 4.98 -16.10 35.57
CA ALA A 102 3.70 -16.28 34.90
C ALA A 102 3.67 -15.38 33.66
N CYS A 103 3.79 -15.99 32.49
CA CYS A 103 3.60 -15.32 31.20
C CYS A 103 2.17 -14.73 31.13
N PRO A 104 1.98 -13.48 30.70
CA PRO A 104 0.65 -12.94 30.47
C PRO A 104 0.04 -13.63 29.25
N ALA A 105 -1.06 -14.35 29.49
CA ALA A 105 -1.91 -14.90 28.43
C ALA A 105 -2.51 -13.76 27.59
N PRO A 106 -2.62 -13.92 26.26
CA PRO A 106 -3.28 -12.94 25.42
C PRO A 106 -4.76 -12.82 25.79
N ILE A 107 -5.20 -11.59 26.06
CA ILE A 107 -6.60 -11.24 26.31
C ILE A 107 -7.39 -11.52 25.03
N LEU A 108 -8.04 -12.67 24.99
CA LEU A 108 -9.02 -13.03 23.98
C LEU A 108 -10.25 -12.16 24.22
N ARG A 109 -10.40 -11.08 23.44
CA ARG A 109 -11.67 -10.34 23.38
C ARG A 109 -12.73 -11.26 22.78
N GLN A 110 -13.56 -11.86 23.63
CA GLN A 110 -14.80 -12.50 23.23
C GLN A 110 -15.70 -11.42 22.62
N SER A 111 -15.86 -11.49 21.30
CA SER A 111 -16.85 -10.72 20.57
C SER A 111 -18.14 -11.54 20.58
N ASP A 112 -19.13 -11.10 21.34
CA ASP A 112 -20.49 -11.67 21.36
C ASP A 112 -21.19 -11.39 20.02
N ARG A 113 -20.80 -12.14 18.98
CA ARG A 113 -21.53 -12.20 17.71
C ARG A 113 -21.96 -13.65 17.49
N PRO A 114 -23.26 -13.92 17.28
CA PRO A 114 -23.72 -15.29 17.09
C PRO A 114 -23.11 -15.89 15.81
N PRO A 115 -22.71 -17.18 15.82
CA PRO A 115 -22.08 -17.79 14.67
C PRO A 115 -23.11 -18.00 13.56
N VAL A 116 -22.91 -17.32 12.44
CA VAL A 116 -23.56 -17.69 11.18
C VAL A 116 -22.95 -19.03 10.75
N ARG A 117 -23.79 -20.07 10.78
CA ARG A 117 -23.53 -21.45 10.40
C ARG A 117 -23.07 -21.54 8.94
N PRO A 118 -21.81 -21.91 8.64
CA PRO A 118 -21.43 -22.31 7.30
C PRO A 118 -21.96 -23.73 7.06
N GLN A 119 -22.84 -23.90 6.08
CA GLN A 119 -23.10 -25.23 5.52
C GLN A 119 -21.85 -25.66 4.75
N PHE A 120 -21.09 -26.58 5.33
CA PHE A 120 -20.18 -27.44 4.57
C PHE A 120 -20.96 -28.64 4.03
N PRO A 121 -20.78 -29.01 2.74
CA PRO A 121 -21.09 -30.36 2.30
C PRO A 121 -20.00 -31.32 2.82
N SER A 122 -20.48 -32.44 3.35
CA SER A 122 -19.73 -33.61 3.84
C SER A 122 -18.74 -34.18 2.81
N PRO A 123 -17.54 -34.61 3.24
CA PRO A 123 -16.77 -35.63 2.55
C PRO A 123 -16.89 -36.96 3.30
N GLU A 124 -17.55 -37.95 2.69
CA GLU A 124 -17.38 -39.36 3.04
C GLU A 124 -16.41 -40.04 2.07
N PRO A 125 -15.76 -41.14 2.49
CA PRO A 125 -14.44 -41.52 2.04
C PRO A 125 -14.43 -42.73 1.10
N GLY A 126 -13.40 -42.74 0.23
CA GLY A 126 -12.78 -43.94 -0.31
C GLY A 126 -13.58 -44.73 -1.34
N ASN A 127 -13.04 -44.84 -2.56
CA ASN A 127 -12.59 -46.15 -3.05
C ASN A 127 -11.87 -46.10 -4.41
N SER A 128 -10.70 -46.74 -4.41
CA SER A 128 -10.16 -47.66 -5.41
C SER A 128 -10.26 -47.37 -6.92
N GLN A 129 -9.06 -47.46 -7.52
CA GLN A 129 -8.75 -48.09 -8.79
C GLN A 129 -9.24 -47.40 -10.07
N GLY A 130 -8.28 -46.77 -10.75
CA GLY A 130 -8.38 -46.40 -12.15
C GLY A 130 -8.60 -47.64 -13.01
N ALA A 131 -9.83 -47.80 -13.47
CA ALA A 131 -10.15 -48.52 -14.69
C ALA A 131 -10.24 -47.50 -15.83
N THR A 132 -9.38 -47.67 -16.82
CA THR A 132 -9.51 -47.11 -18.17
C THR A 132 -10.92 -47.34 -18.72
N GLY A 133 -11.66 -46.25 -18.93
CA GLY A 133 -12.96 -46.21 -19.60
C GLY A 133 -12.97 -45.14 -20.71
N PRO A 134 -13.67 -45.39 -21.83
CA PRO A 134 -13.51 -44.66 -23.09
C PRO A 134 -14.11 -43.23 -23.06
N PRO A 135 -13.75 -42.36 -24.03
CA PRO A 135 -14.18 -40.96 -24.03
C PRO A 135 -15.71 -40.81 -24.21
N PRO A 136 -16.30 -39.71 -23.73
CA PRO A 136 -17.74 -39.51 -23.77
C PRO A 136 -18.22 -39.29 -25.20
N LEU A 137 -19.30 -39.99 -25.54
CA LEU A 137 -20.08 -39.81 -26.75
C LEU A 137 -20.55 -38.35 -26.85
N ARG A 138 -20.18 -37.73 -27.98
CA ARG A 138 -20.70 -36.44 -28.42
C ARG A 138 -22.24 -36.48 -28.46
N PRO A 139 -22.93 -35.39 -28.09
CA PRO A 139 -24.33 -35.22 -28.44
C PRO A 139 -24.45 -35.29 -29.96
N ALA A 140 -25.23 -36.25 -30.45
CA ALA A 140 -25.59 -36.33 -31.84
C ALA A 140 -26.27 -35.01 -32.25
N GLU A 141 -25.66 -34.32 -33.20
CA GLU A 141 -26.37 -33.33 -34.01
C GLU A 141 -27.63 -34.01 -34.59
N PRO A 142 -28.80 -33.35 -34.55
CA PRO A 142 -29.91 -33.77 -35.37
C PRO A 142 -29.54 -33.51 -36.83
N SER A 143 -29.01 -34.53 -37.49
CA SER A 143 -28.84 -34.57 -38.94
C SER A 143 -30.21 -34.32 -39.57
N LEU A 144 -30.38 -33.14 -40.14
CA LEU A 144 -31.47 -32.86 -41.06
C LEU A 144 -31.43 -33.90 -42.19
N PRO A 145 -32.57 -34.46 -42.60
CA PRO A 145 -32.61 -35.40 -43.70
C PRO A 145 -32.18 -34.66 -44.98
N SER A 146 -31.01 -35.03 -45.51
CA SER A 146 -30.60 -34.73 -46.86
C SER A 146 -31.66 -35.26 -47.82
N SER A 147 -32.53 -34.35 -48.28
CA SER A 147 -33.47 -34.55 -49.37
C SER A 147 -32.70 -34.73 -50.67
N SER A 148 -32.16 -35.93 -50.88
CA SER A 148 -31.74 -36.44 -52.19
C SER A 148 -32.93 -37.19 -52.81
N GLY A 149 -34.08 -36.52 -52.88
CA GLY A 149 -35.24 -36.95 -53.64
C GLY A 149 -35.11 -36.44 -55.07
N ARG A 150 -34.23 -37.05 -55.87
CA ARG A 150 -34.19 -36.90 -57.32
C ARG A 150 -35.40 -37.63 -57.91
N GLN A 151 -36.59 -37.09 -57.66
CA GLN A 151 -37.86 -37.59 -58.17
C GLN A 151 -38.11 -36.91 -59.51
N GLY A 152 -38.28 -37.73 -60.54
CA GLY A 152 -38.32 -37.31 -61.94
C GLY A 152 -39.26 -36.15 -62.19
N HIS A 153 -38.73 -35.12 -62.85
CA HIS A 153 -39.54 -34.25 -63.70
C HIS A 153 -40.16 -35.13 -64.79
N GLN A 154 -41.38 -35.64 -64.52
CA GLN A 154 -42.33 -35.78 -65.61
C GLN A 154 -42.59 -34.37 -66.10
N GLU A 155 -42.00 -34.07 -67.25
CA GLU A 155 -42.35 -32.94 -68.10
C GLU A 155 -43.84 -33.05 -68.41
N ARG A 156 -44.68 -32.43 -67.56
CA ARG A 156 -46.07 -32.13 -67.91
C ARG A 156 -46.00 -31.16 -69.07
N VAL A 157 -46.01 -31.69 -70.28
CA VAL A 157 -46.36 -30.96 -71.49
C VAL A 157 -47.71 -30.30 -71.21
N PRO A 158 -47.80 -28.96 -71.17
CA PRO A 158 -49.10 -28.31 -71.07
C PRO A 158 -49.89 -28.67 -72.33
N TYR A 159 -50.93 -29.49 -72.17
CA TYR A 159 -51.96 -29.65 -73.20
C TYR A 159 -52.87 -28.42 -73.17
N ALA A 160 -52.27 -27.25 -73.40
CA ALA A 160 -52.97 -26.07 -73.85
C ALA A 160 -52.63 -25.94 -75.34
N PRO A 161 -53.61 -25.96 -76.26
CA PRO A 161 -53.33 -25.57 -77.63
C PRO A 161 -52.74 -24.17 -77.57
N GLY A 162 -51.48 -24.03 -77.98
CA GLY A 162 -50.73 -22.79 -77.94
C GLY A 162 -51.32 -21.80 -78.95
N TRP A 163 -52.45 -21.19 -78.62
CA TRP A 163 -52.86 -19.92 -79.20
C TRP A 163 -52.03 -18.86 -78.47
N ALA A 164 -50.75 -18.76 -78.82
CA ALA A 164 -49.92 -17.63 -78.43
C ALA A 164 -50.30 -16.48 -79.35
N VAL A 165 -51.33 -15.72 -78.98
CA VAL A 165 -51.51 -14.38 -79.52
C VAL A 165 -50.42 -13.55 -78.87
N PHE A 166 -49.37 -13.23 -79.63
CA PHE A 166 -48.28 -12.42 -79.09
C PHE A 166 -48.74 -10.98 -78.94
N GLU A 167 -48.25 -10.30 -77.90
CA GLU A 167 -48.43 -8.87 -77.68
C GLU A 167 -47.66 -8.12 -78.79
N GLY A 168 -48.29 -7.99 -79.96
CA GLY A 168 -47.66 -7.56 -81.22
C GLY A 168 -48.26 -8.19 -82.48
N ASP A 169 -49.13 -9.20 -82.37
CA ASP A 169 -49.85 -9.73 -83.53
C ASP A 169 -50.88 -8.70 -84.05
N SER A 170 -50.54 -8.03 -85.16
CA SER A 170 -51.42 -7.12 -85.90
C SER A 170 -52.69 -7.79 -86.46
N ALA A 171 -52.89 -9.09 -86.19
CA ALA A 171 -54.08 -9.83 -86.56
C ALA A 171 -55.35 -9.30 -85.88
N LEU A 172 -55.23 -8.64 -84.72
CA LEU A 172 -56.36 -7.97 -84.06
C LEU A 172 -56.60 -6.53 -84.56
N ASP A 173 -55.65 -5.93 -85.28
CA ASP A 173 -55.81 -4.60 -85.88
C ASP A 173 -56.72 -4.64 -87.12
N ASN A 174 -56.89 -5.83 -87.73
CA ASN A 174 -57.90 -6.04 -88.76
C ASN A 174 -59.27 -6.32 -88.10
N PRO A 175 -60.26 -5.41 -88.24
CA PRO A 175 -61.57 -5.58 -87.62
C PRO A 175 -62.31 -6.83 -88.11
N GLN A 176 -62.04 -7.31 -89.34
CA GLN A 176 -62.64 -8.55 -89.85
C GLN A 176 -62.06 -9.78 -89.14
N THR A 177 -60.75 -9.81 -88.95
CA THR A 177 -60.06 -10.91 -88.26
C THR A 177 -60.41 -10.93 -86.78
N ALA A 178 -60.47 -9.77 -86.12
CA ALA A 178 -60.99 -9.67 -84.75
C ALA A 178 -62.43 -10.19 -84.65
N HIS A 179 -63.28 -9.86 -85.61
CA HIS A 179 -64.68 -10.30 -85.66
C HIS A 179 -64.84 -11.80 -85.94
N GLU A 180 -63.92 -12.43 -86.68
CA GLU A 180 -63.89 -13.87 -86.92
C GLU A 180 -63.33 -14.65 -85.73
N VAL A 181 -62.30 -14.13 -85.07
CA VAL A 181 -61.79 -14.69 -83.81
C VAL A 181 -62.88 -14.64 -82.73
N LEU A 182 -63.59 -13.52 -82.60
CA LEU A 182 -64.77 -13.41 -81.71
C LEU A 182 -65.87 -14.41 -82.08
N ARG A 183 -66.14 -14.60 -83.38
CA ARG A 183 -67.16 -15.54 -83.87
C ARG A 183 -66.82 -17.00 -83.51
N VAL A 184 -65.54 -17.37 -83.55
CA VAL A 184 -65.04 -18.73 -83.27
C VAL A 184 -64.82 -18.96 -81.76
N ALA A 185 -64.39 -17.94 -81.03
CA ALA A 185 -64.10 -18.01 -79.60
C ALA A 185 -65.35 -17.95 -78.71
N LEU A 186 -66.45 -17.34 -79.19
CA LEU A 186 -67.73 -17.36 -78.49
C LEU A 186 -68.30 -18.78 -78.52
N LEU A 187 -68.35 -19.43 -77.36
CA LEU A 187 -68.93 -20.76 -77.20
C LEU A 187 -70.39 -20.73 -77.70
N LEU A 188 -70.87 -21.83 -78.29
CA LEU A 188 -72.26 -21.93 -78.79
C LEU A 188 -73.32 -21.58 -77.73
N ALA A 189 -73.02 -21.79 -76.45
CA ALA A 189 -73.86 -21.37 -75.32
C ALA A 189 -73.96 -19.84 -75.16
N ASP A 190 -72.87 -19.12 -75.40
CA ASP A 190 -72.83 -17.65 -75.37
C ASP A 190 -73.59 -17.07 -76.55
N GLN A 191 -73.54 -17.71 -77.72
CA GLN A 191 -74.34 -17.31 -78.89
C GLN A 191 -75.85 -17.44 -78.63
N ALA A 192 -76.29 -18.51 -77.96
CA ALA A 192 -77.71 -18.68 -77.59
C ALA A 192 -78.16 -17.66 -76.53
N LYS A 193 -77.28 -17.29 -75.61
CA LYS A 193 -77.53 -16.26 -74.59
C LYS A 193 -77.60 -14.85 -75.20
N ILE A 194 -76.70 -14.54 -76.13
CA ILE A 194 -76.68 -13.26 -76.87
C ILE A 194 -77.93 -13.11 -77.75
N ARG A 195 -78.42 -14.20 -78.36
CA ARG A 195 -79.64 -14.17 -79.19
C ARG A 195 -80.94 -14.06 -78.38
N SER A 196 -80.94 -14.49 -77.11
CA SER A 196 -82.12 -14.46 -76.24
C SER A 196 -82.24 -13.20 -75.37
N MET A 197 -81.15 -12.44 -75.21
CA MET A 197 -81.15 -11.14 -74.53
C MET A 197 -81.30 -9.99 -75.53
N ASN A 198 -82.04 -8.93 -75.17
CA ASN A 198 -82.00 -7.70 -75.94
C ASN A 198 -80.59 -7.07 -75.84
N TYR A 199 -80.18 -6.33 -76.87
CA TYR A 199 -78.83 -5.77 -76.96
C TYR A 199 -78.46 -4.91 -75.74
N GLY A 200 -79.41 -4.13 -75.21
CA GLY A 200 -79.21 -3.31 -74.01
C GLY A 200 -78.85 -4.14 -72.77
N ALA A 201 -79.62 -5.19 -72.48
CA ALA A 201 -79.37 -6.08 -71.34
C ALA A 201 -78.04 -6.84 -71.46
N PHE A 202 -77.61 -7.17 -72.68
CA PHE A 202 -76.30 -7.76 -72.91
C PHE A 202 -75.18 -6.76 -72.59
N MET A 203 -75.27 -5.52 -73.09
CA MET A 203 -74.29 -4.48 -72.83
C MET A 203 -74.22 -4.13 -71.33
N ASP A 204 -75.37 -4.02 -70.66
CA ASP A 204 -75.44 -3.77 -69.22
C ASP A 204 -74.81 -4.92 -68.41
N SER A 205 -75.10 -6.18 -68.78
CA SER A 205 -74.48 -7.36 -68.14
C SER A 205 -72.97 -7.40 -68.35
N ALA A 206 -72.49 -7.04 -69.55
CA ALA A 206 -71.06 -7.00 -69.86
C ALA A 206 -70.36 -5.89 -69.07
N LEU A 207 -70.97 -4.69 -69.01
CA LEU A 207 -70.46 -3.56 -68.25
C LEU A 207 -70.41 -3.87 -66.75
N CYS A 208 -71.48 -4.45 -66.19
CA CYS A 208 -71.51 -4.85 -64.78
C CYS A 208 -70.44 -5.91 -64.46
N SER A 209 -70.23 -6.88 -65.36
CA SER A 209 -69.18 -7.88 -65.17
C SER A 209 -67.78 -7.25 -65.23
N ALA A 210 -67.55 -6.33 -66.17
CA ALA A 210 -66.28 -5.60 -66.27
C ALA A 210 -65.99 -4.76 -65.02
N ILE A 211 -66.99 -4.01 -64.52
CA ILE A 211 -66.86 -3.22 -63.27
C ILE A 211 -66.53 -4.13 -62.09
N ARG A 212 -67.22 -5.26 -61.96
CA ARG A 212 -66.93 -6.24 -60.90
C ARG A 212 -65.50 -6.78 -60.99
N HIS A 213 -65.05 -7.19 -62.18
CA HIS A 213 -63.68 -7.70 -62.35
C HIS A 213 -62.61 -6.63 -62.12
N LEU A 214 -62.88 -5.37 -62.49
CA LEU A 214 -61.99 -4.25 -62.17
C LEU A 214 -61.88 -4.08 -60.66
N HIS A 215 -63.01 -4.09 -59.95
CA HIS A 215 -63.03 -3.98 -58.49
C HIS A 215 -62.34 -5.16 -57.79
N GLU A 216 -62.55 -6.39 -58.27
CA GLU A 216 -61.84 -7.59 -57.80
C GLU A 216 -60.32 -7.45 -57.99
N THR A 217 -59.89 -7.00 -59.17
CA THR A 217 -58.48 -6.78 -59.48
C THR A 217 -57.87 -5.69 -58.60
N GLU A 218 -58.58 -4.57 -58.43
CA GLU A 218 -58.18 -3.49 -57.54
C GLU A 218 -58.03 -3.96 -56.09
N THR A 219 -59.00 -4.71 -55.58
CA THR A 219 -58.96 -5.27 -54.22
C THR A 219 -57.76 -6.22 -54.05
N MET A 220 -57.50 -7.09 -55.03
CA MET A 220 -56.35 -7.99 -55.01
C MET A 220 -55.02 -7.23 -55.07
N MET A 221 -54.92 -6.16 -55.85
CA MET A 221 -53.73 -5.30 -55.89
C MET A 221 -53.43 -4.68 -54.52
N HIS A 222 -54.45 -4.14 -53.83
CA HIS A 222 -54.30 -3.59 -52.48
C HIS A 222 -53.83 -4.66 -51.50
N ILE A 223 -54.45 -5.85 -51.49
CA ILE A 223 -54.04 -6.96 -50.63
C ILE A 223 -52.57 -7.34 -50.89
N ILE A 224 -52.18 -7.47 -52.16
CA ILE A 224 -50.78 -7.79 -52.54
C ILE A 224 -49.83 -6.70 -52.03
N GLN A 225 -50.20 -5.43 -52.17
CA GLN A 225 -49.40 -4.31 -51.69
C GLN A 225 -49.25 -4.34 -50.16
N ASP A 226 -50.32 -4.59 -49.43
CA ASP A 226 -50.32 -4.73 -47.97
C ASP A 226 -49.44 -5.88 -47.50
N TYR A 227 -49.49 -7.04 -48.18
CA TYR A 227 -48.60 -8.16 -47.87
C TYR A 227 -47.13 -7.82 -48.14
N ARG A 228 -46.83 -7.17 -49.26
CA ARG A 228 -45.47 -6.72 -49.58
C ARG A 228 -44.95 -5.74 -48.52
N GLU A 229 -45.78 -4.79 -48.09
CA GLU A 229 -45.37 -3.83 -47.07
C GLU A 229 -45.15 -4.49 -45.70
N ARG A 230 -46.04 -5.39 -45.29
CA ARG A 230 -45.86 -6.19 -44.07
C ARG A 230 -44.58 -7.03 -44.14
N ALA A 231 -44.31 -7.68 -45.26
CA ALA A 231 -43.07 -8.44 -45.47
C ALA A 231 -41.83 -7.56 -45.33
N ARG A 232 -41.82 -6.35 -45.92
CA ARG A 232 -40.71 -5.39 -45.74
C ARG A 232 -40.55 -4.94 -44.30
N ARG A 233 -41.65 -4.72 -43.57
CA ARG A 233 -41.59 -4.37 -42.14
C ARG A 233 -41.00 -5.49 -41.30
N HIS A 234 -41.40 -6.74 -41.54
CA HIS A 234 -40.81 -7.90 -40.88
C HIS A 234 -39.32 -8.07 -41.22
N GLN A 235 -38.94 -7.89 -42.48
CA GLN A 235 -37.55 -7.94 -42.91
C GLN A 235 -36.70 -6.89 -42.19
N ARG A 236 -37.15 -5.62 -42.16
CA ARG A 236 -36.45 -4.56 -41.41
C ARG A 236 -36.36 -4.87 -39.92
N GLY A 237 -37.44 -5.36 -39.31
CA GLY A 237 -37.43 -5.76 -37.91
C GLY A 237 -36.43 -6.88 -37.61
N HIS A 238 -36.27 -7.84 -38.53
CA HIS A 238 -35.26 -8.90 -38.43
C HIS A 238 -33.84 -8.33 -38.52
N GLU A 239 -33.56 -7.49 -39.53
CA GLU A 239 -32.26 -6.84 -39.71
C GLU A 239 -31.88 -5.96 -38.50
N GLU A 240 -32.83 -5.20 -37.96
CA GLU A 240 -32.64 -4.41 -36.74
C GLU A 240 -32.36 -5.28 -35.51
N ALA A 241 -33.06 -6.41 -35.36
CA ALA A 241 -32.82 -7.35 -34.27
C ALA A 241 -31.45 -8.02 -34.38
N GLU A 242 -31.00 -8.37 -35.58
CA GLU A 242 -29.66 -8.90 -35.82
C GLU A 242 -28.57 -7.86 -35.55
N ALA A 243 -28.78 -6.61 -35.98
CA ALA A 243 -27.87 -5.51 -35.69
C ALA A 243 -27.73 -5.30 -34.17
N ARG A 244 -28.85 -5.28 -33.42
CA ARG A 244 -28.83 -5.19 -31.95
C ARG A 244 -28.09 -6.36 -31.31
N ARG A 245 -28.30 -7.59 -31.80
CA ARG A 245 -27.58 -8.77 -31.31
C ARG A 245 -26.07 -8.65 -31.50
N LEU A 246 -25.62 -8.12 -32.63
CA LEU A 246 -24.20 -7.91 -32.91
C LEU A 246 -23.60 -6.83 -32.00
N VAL A 247 -24.31 -5.72 -31.78
CA VAL A 247 -23.88 -4.67 -30.82
C VAL A 247 -23.75 -5.24 -29.42
N SER A 248 -24.77 -5.94 -28.91
CA SER A 248 -24.70 -6.57 -27.59
C SER A 248 -23.60 -7.63 -27.48
N LYS A 249 -23.28 -8.33 -28.56
CA LYS A 249 -22.15 -9.27 -28.59
C LYS A 249 -20.81 -8.55 -28.47
N ALA A 250 -20.64 -7.43 -29.18
CA ALA A 250 -19.44 -6.61 -29.11
C ALA A 250 -19.26 -5.99 -27.70
N GLU A 251 -20.34 -5.49 -27.09
CA GLU A 251 -20.33 -4.98 -25.71
C GLU A 251 -19.92 -6.06 -24.70
N ARG A 252 -20.44 -7.29 -24.83
CA ARG A 252 -20.02 -8.42 -23.97
C ARG A 252 -18.54 -8.74 -24.14
N GLN A 253 -18.03 -8.75 -25.37
CA GLN A 253 -16.59 -8.97 -25.61
C GLN A 253 -15.75 -7.86 -24.98
N GLN A 254 -16.17 -6.59 -25.10
CA GLN A 254 -15.50 -5.47 -24.47
C GLN A 254 -15.49 -5.59 -22.93
N LEU A 255 -16.62 -5.94 -22.32
CA LEU A 255 -16.71 -6.18 -20.88
C LEU A 255 -15.82 -7.33 -20.45
N GLN A 256 -15.77 -8.42 -21.22
CA GLN A 256 -14.90 -9.56 -20.93
C GLN A 256 -13.42 -9.17 -20.97
N THR A 257 -12.99 -8.36 -21.95
CA THR A 257 -11.62 -7.84 -22.00
C THR A 257 -11.31 -6.93 -20.81
N ARG A 258 -12.25 -6.06 -20.41
CA ARG A 258 -12.09 -5.20 -19.23
C ARG A 258 -12.01 -6.01 -17.93
N MET A 259 -12.84 -7.04 -17.79
CA MET A 259 -12.76 -7.95 -16.65
C MET A 259 -11.41 -8.66 -16.59
N GLY A 260 -10.92 -9.18 -17.71
CA GLY A 260 -9.59 -9.80 -17.78
C GLY A 260 -8.47 -8.85 -17.34
N ALA A 261 -8.48 -7.61 -17.85
CA ALA A 261 -7.51 -6.59 -17.46
C ALA A 261 -7.61 -6.22 -15.97
N ALA A 262 -8.82 -6.11 -15.41
CA ALA A 262 -9.02 -5.84 -14.00
C ALA A 262 -8.57 -7.01 -13.10
N GLU A 263 -8.78 -8.26 -13.53
CA GLU A 263 -8.28 -9.44 -12.83
C GLU A 263 -6.74 -9.50 -12.84
N ASP A 264 -6.10 -9.13 -13.97
CA ASP A 264 -4.65 -8.99 -14.06
C ASP A 264 -4.11 -7.90 -13.12
N GLU A 265 -4.79 -6.75 -13.06
CA GLU A 265 -4.45 -5.65 -12.14
C GLU A 265 -4.56 -6.09 -10.68
N ILE A 266 -5.65 -6.79 -10.30
CA ILE A 266 -5.81 -7.35 -8.95
C ILE A 266 -4.69 -8.34 -8.62
N ARG A 267 -4.31 -9.21 -9.56
CA ARG A 267 -3.17 -10.13 -9.38
C ARG A 267 -1.86 -9.37 -9.15
N ALA A 268 -1.59 -8.33 -9.94
CA ALA A 268 -0.38 -7.50 -9.79
C ALA A 268 -0.34 -6.77 -8.44
N LEU A 269 -1.44 -6.14 -8.02
CA LEU A 269 -1.55 -5.48 -6.72
C LEU A 269 -1.40 -6.47 -5.56
N THR A 270 -1.88 -7.70 -5.72
CA THR A 270 -1.71 -8.76 -4.72
C THR A 270 -0.24 -9.13 -4.56
N THR A 271 0.52 -9.25 -5.66
CA THR A 271 1.96 -9.53 -5.58
C THR A 271 2.74 -8.39 -4.95
N GLU A 272 2.43 -7.13 -5.28
CA GLU A 272 3.06 -5.94 -4.68
C GLU A 272 2.81 -5.88 -3.16
N LEU A 273 1.59 -6.19 -2.73
CA LEU A 273 1.25 -6.23 -1.30
C LEU A 273 2.03 -7.29 -0.53
N GLU A 274 2.27 -8.47 -1.11
CA GLU A 274 3.07 -9.52 -0.47
C GLU A 274 4.56 -9.14 -0.39
N GLU A 275 5.10 -8.47 -1.42
CA GLU A 275 6.45 -7.91 -1.37
C GLU A 275 6.60 -6.84 -0.28
N GLU A 276 5.63 -5.94 -0.15
CA GLU A 276 5.62 -4.91 0.90
C GLU A 276 5.54 -5.53 2.30
N LYS A 277 4.69 -6.56 2.50
CA LYS A 277 4.66 -7.32 3.75
C LYS A 277 6.02 -7.94 4.08
N GLY A 278 6.71 -8.48 3.08
CA GLY A 278 8.08 -8.99 3.20
C GLY A 278 9.07 -7.92 3.64
N ALA A 279 9.06 -6.75 2.98
CA ALA A 279 9.93 -5.63 3.33
C ALA A 279 9.67 -5.11 4.75
N HIS A 280 8.40 -5.02 5.16
CA HIS A 280 8.04 -4.60 6.51
C HIS A 280 8.41 -5.63 7.58
N ALA A 281 8.32 -6.93 7.29
CA ALA A 281 8.82 -7.99 8.18
C ALA A 281 10.34 -7.88 8.39
N LEU A 282 11.09 -7.58 7.33
CA LEU A 282 12.53 -7.34 7.37
C LEU A 282 12.86 -6.08 8.19
N ALA A 283 12.20 -4.95 7.94
CA ALA A 283 12.39 -3.72 8.72
C ALA A 283 12.10 -3.93 10.22
N ARG A 284 11.04 -4.67 10.57
CA ARG A 284 10.75 -5.04 11.97
C ARG A 284 11.85 -5.91 12.58
N SER A 285 12.49 -6.78 11.80
CA SER A 285 13.60 -7.60 12.29
C SER A 285 14.86 -6.78 12.54
N GLU A 286 15.16 -5.79 11.68
CA GLU A 286 16.27 -4.86 11.86
C GLU A 286 16.08 -3.97 13.09
N VAL A 287 14.86 -3.47 13.33
CA VAL A 287 14.53 -2.71 14.54
C VAL A 287 14.77 -3.56 15.79
N ARG A 288 14.29 -4.80 15.81
CA ARG A 288 14.54 -5.71 16.95
C ARG A 288 16.03 -5.99 17.15
N ALA A 289 16.79 -6.16 16.08
CA ALA A 289 18.25 -6.34 16.17
C ALA A 289 18.92 -5.10 16.76
N ALA A 290 18.52 -3.90 16.33
CA ALA A 290 19.03 -2.63 16.87
C ALA A 290 18.67 -2.44 18.35
N GLU A 291 17.46 -2.82 18.77
CA GLU A 291 17.02 -2.79 20.17
C GLU A 291 17.88 -3.71 21.06
N VAL A 292 18.20 -4.91 20.58
CA VAL A 292 19.11 -5.83 21.31
C VAL A 292 20.51 -5.22 21.43
N CYS A 293 21.06 -4.68 20.34
CA CYS A 293 22.35 -3.99 20.37
C CYS A 293 22.35 -2.79 21.34
N LEU A 294 21.27 -2.02 21.38
CA LEU A 294 21.11 -0.92 22.33
C LEU A 294 21.17 -1.43 23.78
N ALA A 295 20.38 -2.46 24.12
CA ALA A 295 20.36 -3.04 25.46
C ALA A 295 21.73 -3.61 25.88
N GLU A 296 22.47 -4.22 24.96
CA GLU A 296 23.85 -4.66 25.20
C GLU A 296 24.76 -3.47 25.51
N THR A 297 24.70 -2.39 24.71
CA THR A 297 25.52 -1.20 24.95
C THR A 297 25.18 -0.53 26.28
N GLU A 298 23.90 -0.43 26.66
CA GLU A 298 23.46 0.11 27.95
C GLU A 298 23.98 -0.75 29.12
N SER A 299 23.92 -2.07 29.00
CA SER A 299 24.50 -2.98 30.00
C SER A 299 26.02 -2.78 30.15
N THR A 300 26.74 -2.67 29.03
CA THR A 300 28.20 -2.40 29.10
C THR A 300 28.52 -1.04 29.70
N LEU A 301 27.68 -0.02 29.46
CA LEU A 301 27.81 1.30 30.07
C LEU A 301 27.59 1.21 31.58
N ALA A 302 26.54 0.53 32.03
CA ALA A 302 26.24 0.34 33.46
C ALA A 302 27.41 -0.35 34.20
N ILE A 303 28.02 -1.38 33.60
CA ILE A 303 29.22 -2.04 34.16
C ILE A 303 30.39 -1.05 34.28
N ARG A 304 30.60 -0.20 33.27
CA ARG A 304 31.67 0.81 33.31
C ARG A 304 31.41 1.88 34.37
N GLU A 305 30.18 2.37 34.47
CA GLU A 305 29.78 3.32 35.51
C GLU A 305 30.01 2.75 36.92
N GLN A 306 29.63 1.49 37.14
CA GLN A 306 29.90 0.80 38.40
C GLN A 306 31.41 0.76 38.72
N LYS A 307 32.25 0.37 37.75
CA LYS A 307 33.71 0.36 37.93
C LYS A 307 34.28 1.73 38.26
N VAL A 308 33.74 2.79 37.66
CA VAL A 308 34.13 4.18 37.97
C VAL A 308 33.73 4.54 39.41
N ARG A 309 32.53 4.17 39.85
CA ARG A 309 32.11 4.37 41.26
C ARG A 309 33.01 3.62 42.24
N GLU A 310 33.35 2.37 41.94
CA GLU A 310 34.30 1.58 42.76
C GLU A 310 35.70 2.21 42.82
N ALA A 311 36.20 2.70 41.68
CA ALA A 311 37.48 3.41 41.63
C ALA A 311 37.44 4.70 42.44
N HIS A 312 36.32 5.44 42.40
CA HIS A 312 36.13 6.65 43.19
C HIS A 312 36.11 6.36 44.70
N LEU A 313 35.41 5.31 45.13
CA LEU A 313 35.42 4.89 46.54
C LEU A 313 36.84 4.50 47.02
N LYS A 314 37.60 3.76 46.19
CA LYS A 314 39.01 3.44 46.51
C LYS A 314 39.88 4.69 46.60
N ALA A 315 39.66 5.68 45.73
CA ALA A 315 40.39 6.95 45.79
C ALA A 315 40.10 7.70 47.10
N GLN A 316 38.84 7.76 47.52
CA GLN A 316 38.45 8.36 48.82
C GLN A 316 39.08 7.61 50.01
N GLU A 317 39.12 6.28 49.98
CA GLU A 317 39.78 5.48 51.02
C GLU A 317 41.28 5.77 51.11
N LEU A 318 41.96 5.88 49.96
CA LEU A 318 43.38 6.25 49.91
C LEU A 318 43.61 7.68 50.41
N GLU A 319 42.73 8.61 50.09
CA GLU A 319 42.78 9.99 50.61
C GLU A 319 42.63 10.02 52.13
N ALA A 320 41.69 9.27 52.70
CA ALA A 320 41.55 9.13 54.15
C ALA A 320 42.81 8.55 54.81
N ARG A 321 43.40 7.50 54.22
CA ARG A 321 44.67 6.92 54.69
C ARG A 321 45.83 7.91 54.64
N LEU A 322 45.88 8.77 53.63
CA LEU A 322 46.89 9.82 53.53
C LEU A 322 46.71 10.87 54.63
N LEU A 323 45.47 11.26 54.94
CA LEU A 323 45.19 12.18 56.04
C LEU A 323 45.57 11.58 57.41
N ASP A 324 45.28 10.31 57.63
CA ASP A 324 45.70 9.60 58.85
C ASP A 324 47.24 9.53 58.97
N ALA A 325 47.92 9.20 57.87
CA ALA A 325 49.38 9.18 57.82
C ALA A 325 49.98 10.58 58.08
N GLN A 326 49.39 11.63 57.52
CA GLN A 326 49.78 13.01 57.79
C GLN A 326 49.58 13.38 59.27
N SER A 327 48.46 12.98 59.87
CA SER A 327 48.19 13.20 61.30
C SER A 327 49.25 12.52 62.19
N LEU A 328 49.61 11.27 61.87
CA LEU A 328 50.67 10.52 62.57
C LEU A 328 52.04 11.20 62.43
N LEU A 329 52.38 11.71 61.24
CA LEU A 329 53.61 12.48 61.03
C LEU A 329 53.66 13.74 61.88
N VAL A 330 52.55 14.49 61.95
CA VAL A 330 52.45 15.69 62.81
C VAL A 330 52.57 15.32 64.29
N ALA A 331 51.97 14.22 64.73
CA ALA A 331 52.12 13.73 66.10
C ALA A 331 53.58 13.39 66.43
N ARG A 332 54.26 12.65 65.54
CA ARG A 332 55.68 12.30 65.68
C ARG A 332 56.58 13.55 65.69
N GLU A 333 56.29 14.54 64.85
CA GLU A 333 57.04 15.80 64.84
C GLU A 333 56.91 16.54 66.19
N ARG A 334 55.70 16.56 66.78
CA ARG A 334 55.48 17.14 68.11
C ARG A 334 56.24 16.38 69.20
N GLU A 335 56.28 15.05 69.15
CA GLU A 335 57.06 14.23 70.08
C GLU A 335 58.55 14.51 69.97
N MET A 336 59.10 14.58 68.76
CA MET A 336 60.50 14.94 68.55
C MET A 336 60.82 16.32 69.12
N LYS A 337 59.99 17.34 68.87
CA LYS A 337 60.15 18.68 69.47
C LYS A 337 60.05 18.68 71.01
N ASN A 338 59.33 17.74 71.61
CA ASN A 338 59.28 17.59 73.06
C ASN A 338 60.58 16.94 73.58
N LEU A 339 61.04 15.88 72.92
CA LEU A 339 62.32 15.24 73.23
C LEU A 339 63.51 16.21 73.09
N GLU A 340 63.54 17.03 72.03
CA GLU A 340 64.53 18.09 71.86
C GLU A 340 64.53 19.08 73.03
N ARG A 341 63.35 19.53 73.46
CA ARG A 341 63.21 20.42 74.63
C ARG A 341 63.70 19.74 75.92
N LYS A 342 63.37 18.47 76.13
CA LYS A 342 63.86 17.69 77.29
C LYS A 342 65.38 17.53 77.26
N ALA A 343 65.95 17.22 76.10
CA ALA A 343 67.39 17.12 75.91
C ALA A 343 68.09 18.44 76.24
N GLY A 344 67.56 19.56 75.72
CA GLY A 344 68.07 20.90 76.04
C GLY A 344 67.97 21.23 77.55
N TYR A 345 66.88 20.83 78.22
CA TYR A 345 66.76 20.98 79.68
C TYR A 345 67.81 20.14 80.44
N HIS A 346 68.03 18.89 80.04
CA HIS A 346 69.06 18.04 80.64
C HIS A 346 70.47 18.60 80.41
N GLU A 347 70.76 19.11 79.21
CA GLU A 347 72.03 19.76 78.90
C GLU A 347 72.25 21.01 79.76
N ALA A 348 71.22 21.85 79.93
CA ALA A 348 71.28 23.03 80.80
C ALA A 348 71.55 22.65 82.27
N ARG A 349 70.83 21.64 82.78
CA ARG A 349 71.04 21.12 84.14
C ARG A 349 72.42 20.50 84.33
N GLU A 350 72.94 19.83 83.30
CA GLU A 350 74.30 19.29 83.32
C GLU A 350 75.35 20.42 83.36
N LYS A 351 75.17 21.49 82.58
CA LYS A 351 76.04 22.67 82.65
C LYS A 351 76.02 23.31 84.03
N GLU A 352 74.84 23.52 84.62
CA GLU A 352 74.71 24.05 85.97
C GLU A 352 75.38 23.14 87.02
N ALA A 353 75.16 21.82 86.94
CA ALA A 353 75.79 20.87 87.83
C ALA A 353 77.33 20.88 87.68
N ARG A 354 77.85 21.01 86.45
CA ARG A 354 79.29 21.17 86.19
C ARG A 354 79.82 22.49 86.76
N GLU A 355 79.10 23.59 86.60
CA GLU A 355 79.47 24.89 87.18
C GLU A 355 79.45 24.85 88.71
N GLN A 356 78.41 24.27 89.33
CA GLN A 356 78.34 24.05 90.77
C GLN A 356 79.50 23.19 91.26
N ALA A 357 79.83 22.10 90.56
CA ALA A 357 80.97 21.25 90.88
C ALA A 357 82.30 22.02 90.78
N GLN A 358 82.49 22.81 89.72
CA GLN A 358 83.67 23.67 89.56
C GLN A 358 83.74 24.73 90.68
N ASN A 359 82.61 25.32 91.06
CA ASN A 359 82.53 26.30 92.13
C ASN A 359 82.82 25.68 93.49
N ALA A 360 82.31 24.46 93.76
CA ALA A 360 82.65 23.70 94.96
C ALA A 360 84.15 23.38 95.01
N VAL A 361 84.74 22.91 93.90
CA VAL A 361 86.20 22.68 93.80
C VAL A 361 86.98 23.97 94.07
N LYS A 362 86.49 25.11 93.59
CA LYS A 362 87.10 26.41 93.86
C LYS A 362 87.02 26.78 95.34
N LEU A 363 85.85 26.63 95.98
CA LEU A 363 85.67 26.83 97.42
C LEU A 363 86.59 25.92 98.25
N PHE A 364 86.75 24.64 97.86
CA PHE A 364 87.70 23.71 98.51
C PHE A 364 89.17 24.15 98.36
N ARG A 365 89.55 24.76 97.23
CA ARG A 365 90.90 25.33 97.06
C ARG A 365 91.11 26.61 97.88
N GLU A 366 90.05 27.38 98.06
CA GLU A 366 90.05 28.65 98.77
C GLU A 366 89.87 28.50 100.29
N SER A 367 89.31 27.38 100.78
CA SER A 367 89.16 27.14 102.21
C SER A 367 90.51 26.88 102.89
N GLU A 368 90.83 27.69 103.90
CA GLU A 368 92.03 27.54 104.74
C GLU A 368 92.06 26.18 105.46
N GLU A 369 90.91 25.65 105.90
CA GLU A 369 90.81 24.38 106.63
C GLU A 369 91.30 23.16 105.83
N PHE A 370 91.14 23.14 104.49
CA PHE A 370 91.69 22.08 103.64
C PHE A 370 93.16 22.30 103.29
N ARG A 371 93.63 23.54 103.34
CA ARG A 371 95.04 23.85 103.14
C ARG A 371 95.84 23.35 104.33
N ASP A 372 95.31 23.53 105.53
CA ASP A 372 95.86 22.99 106.77
C ASP A 372 95.80 21.45 106.80
N LEU A 373 94.71 20.81 106.34
CA LEU A 373 94.60 19.34 106.28
C LEU A 373 95.48 18.68 105.18
N LEU A 374 95.83 19.42 104.13
CA LEU A 374 96.76 18.95 103.09
C LEU A 374 98.23 19.19 103.49
N GLU A 375 98.50 20.14 104.39
CA GLU A 375 99.82 20.36 104.99
C GLU A 375 100.07 19.45 106.22
N GLU A 376 99.02 19.06 106.98
CA GLU A 376 99.08 18.05 108.05
C GLU A 376 98.91 16.61 107.50
N GLU A 377 100.01 15.99 107.07
CA GLU A 377 100.26 14.52 107.01
C GLU A 377 99.25 13.53 106.36
N GLY A 378 98.10 13.95 105.85
CA GLY A 378 97.06 13.04 105.32
C GLY A 378 97.22 12.60 103.86
N VAL A 379 97.93 13.39 103.04
CA VAL A 379 97.99 13.19 101.58
C VAL A 379 98.85 11.98 101.18
N ASN A 380 99.87 11.66 101.97
CA ASN A 380 100.74 10.51 101.70
C ASN A 380 100.03 9.17 101.97
N GLY A 381 99.11 9.11 102.94
CA GLY A 381 98.33 7.90 103.24
C GLY A 381 97.28 7.56 102.17
N LEU A 382 96.58 8.58 101.64
CA LEU A 382 95.54 8.36 100.63
C LEU A 382 96.12 7.95 99.27
N ILE A 383 97.26 8.53 98.86
CA ILE A 383 97.96 8.14 97.63
C ILE A 383 98.52 6.72 97.73
N GLN A 384 98.99 6.31 98.92
CA GLN A 384 99.45 4.95 99.16
C GLN A 384 98.29 3.94 99.16
N GLY A 385 97.17 4.25 99.82
CA GLY A 385 95.96 3.40 99.80
C GLY A 385 95.36 3.23 98.41
N PHE A 386 95.37 4.27 97.56
CA PHE A 386 94.94 4.15 96.16
C PHE A 386 95.92 3.33 95.31
N LYS A 387 97.22 3.42 95.58
CA LYS A 387 98.22 2.53 94.95
C LYS A 387 98.01 1.08 95.36
N ASP A 388 97.71 0.82 96.64
CA ASP A 388 97.47 -0.52 97.15
C ASP A 388 96.16 -1.12 96.60
N PHE A 389 95.08 -0.32 96.52
CA PHE A 389 93.83 -0.75 95.88
C PHE A 389 94.00 -1.05 94.38
N ARG A 390 94.76 -0.23 93.67
CA ARG A 390 95.06 -0.47 92.24
C ARG A 390 95.97 -1.68 92.03
N ASN A 391 96.79 -2.03 93.01
CA ASN A 391 97.61 -3.25 93.00
C ASN A 391 96.80 -4.50 93.38
N GLN A 392 95.64 -4.38 94.03
CA GLN A 392 94.70 -5.49 94.29
C GLN A 392 93.75 -5.79 93.11
N LEU A 393 93.61 -4.86 92.17
CA LEU A 393 92.84 -5.04 90.92
C LEU A 393 93.69 -5.56 89.74
N ARG A 394 94.99 -5.79 89.98
CA ARG A 394 95.86 -6.62 89.14
C ARG A 394 96.00 -7.98 89.78
#